data_AF-A0A538J3A0-F1
#
_entry.id   AF-A0A538J3A0-F1
#
_cell.length_a   1.000
_cell.length_b   1.000
_cell.length_c   1.000
_cell.angle_alpha   90.00
_cell.angle_beta   90.00
_cell.angle_gamma   90.00
#
_symmetry.space_group_name_H-M   'P 1'
#
loop_
_entity.id
_entity.type
_entity.pdbx_description
1 polymer ?
#
loop_
_entity_poly.entity_id
_entity_poly.type
_entity_poly.pdbx_seq_one_letter_code
_entity_poly.pdbx_strand_id
1 'polypeptide(L)'
;MKRLAAWVSGAAGGFALYRWLTRERDEAVPALGADSRAEELRAKLDESRAVVDERETFEAGETPVDEAPDPGERRRRVHEQGRAAVDEMRRSGDD
;
A
#
# COMPACT_ATOMS: atom_id res chain seq x y z
N MET A 1 38.16 -7.10 -19.78
CA MET A 1 38.51 -6.10 -18.74
C MET A 1 38.24 -4.65 -19.15
N LYS A 2 38.58 -4.19 -20.37
CA LYS A 2 38.35 -2.80 -20.81
C LYS A 2 36.89 -2.33 -20.79
N ARG A 3 35.93 -3.24 -21.05
CA ARG A 3 34.48 -2.94 -21.02
C ARG A 3 33.92 -2.72 -19.61
N LEU A 4 34.49 -3.39 -18.61
CA LEU A 4 34.12 -3.21 -17.19
C LEU A 4 34.67 -1.87 -16.67
N ALA A 5 35.90 -1.53 -17.02
CA ALA A 5 36.50 -0.24 -16.65
C ALA A 5 35.69 0.95 -17.19
N ALA A 6 35.19 0.85 -18.43
CA ALA A 6 34.33 1.87 -19.04
C ALA A 6 32.97 2.03 -18.32
N TRP A 7 32.40 0.92 -17.85
CA TRP A 7 31.15 0.92 -17.06
C TRP A 7 31.35 1.54 -15.68
N VAL A 8 32.45 1.20 -15.00
CA VAL A 8 32.78 1.75 -13.67
C VAL A 8 33.10 3.23 -13.76
N SER A 9 33.84 3.67 -14.79
CA SER A 9 34.11 5.11 -15.00
C SER A 9 32.85 5.89 -15.36
N GLY A 10 31.93 5.30 -16.15
CA GLY A 10 30.64 5.91 -16.46
C GLY A 10 29.75 6.04 -15.23
N ALA A 11 29.69 5.01 -14.39
CA ALA A 11 28.93 5.02 -13.14
C ALA A 11 29.52 6.04 -12.14
N ALA A 12 30.84 6.10 -11.99
CA ALA A 12 31.51 7.07 -11.14
C ALA A 12 31.31 8.52 -11.63
N GLY A 13 31.40 8.75 -12.95
CA GLY A 13 31.14 10.05 -13.55
C GLY A 13 29.69 10.48 -13.42
N GLY A 14 28.74 9.58 -13.64
CA GLY A 14 27.31 9.82 -13.44
C GLY A 14 26.97 10.13 -11.99
N PHE A 15 27.57 9.40 -11.03
CA PHE A 15 27.38 9.66 -9.61
C PHE A 15 27.97 11.01 -9.19
N ALA A 16 29.16 11.38 -9.68
CA ALA A 16 29.77 12.67 -9.42
C ALA A 16 28.95 13.83 -10.00
N LEU A 17 28.44 13.68 -11.23
CA LEU A 17 27.58 14.68 -11.88
C LEU A 17 26.24 14.83 -11.15
N TYR A 18 25.61 13.71 -10.76
CA TYR A 18 24.40 13.72 -9.93
C TYR A 18 24.63 14.49 -8.63
N ARG A 19 25.75 14.22 -7.93
CA ARG A 19 26.07 14.88 -6.65
C ARG A 19 26.34 16.37 -6.80
N TRP A 20 26.91 16.80 -7.93
CA TRP A 20 27.14 18.20 -8.24
C TRP A 20 25.83 18.94 -8.54
N LEU A 21 24.95 18.34 -9.35
CA LEU A 21 23.60 18.87 -9.65
C LEU A 21 22.70 18.94 -8.41
N THR A 22 22.78 17.98 -7.49
CA THR A 22 22.04 18.04 -6.22
C THR A 22 22.61 19.10 -5.28
N ARG A 23 23.93 19.34 -5.34
CA ARG A 23 24.59 20.34 -4.49
C ARG A 23 24.26 21.78 -4.91
N GLU A 24 24.14 22.07 -6.20
CA GLU A 24 23.63 23.38 -6.66
C GLU A 24 22.15 23.58 -6.30
N ARG A 25 21.36 22.51 -6.24
CA ARG A 25 19.98 22.57 -5.72
C ARG A 25 19.92 22.89 -4.22
N ASP A 26 20.90 22.43 -3.45
CA ASP A 26 21.02 22.76 -2.03
C ASP A 26 21.47 24.22 -1.81
N GLU A 27 22.29 24.80 -2.71
CA GLU A 27 22.72 26.21 -2.64
C GLU A 27 21.67 27.21 -3.17
N ALA A 28 20.79 26.78 -4.10
CA ALA A 28 19.75 27.64 -4.69
C ALA A 28 18.48 27.79 -3.82
N VAL A 29 18.34 26.97 -2.77
CA VAL A 29 17.31 27.18 -1.76
C VAL A 29 17.91 28.16 -0.74
N PRO A 30 17.41 29.41 -0.62
CA PRO A 30 17.81 30.25 0.51
C PRO A 30 17.60 29.39 1.76
N ALA A 31 18.51 29.44 2.72
CA ALA A 31 18.40 28.70 3.99
C ALA A 31 17.12 29.14 4.73
N LEU A 32 15.97 28.65 4.27
CA LEU A 32 14.72 28.61 4.96
C LEU A 32 15.02 27.62 6.07
N GLY A 33 15.52 28.15 7.20
CA GLY A 33 15.79 27.33 8.38
C GLY A 33 14.61 26.41 8.60
N ALA A 34 14.89 25.15 8.94
CA ALA A 34 13.94 24.14 9.40
C ALA A 34 12.47 24.53 9.10
N ASP A 35 11.98 24.25 7.90
CA ASP A 35 10.56 24.45 7.61
C ASP A 35 9.79 23.58 8.59
N SER A 36 9.19 24.23 9.60
CA SER A 36 8.53 23.56 10.71
C SER A 36 7.43 22.62 10.21
N ARG A 37 6.76 23.00 9.12
CA ARG A 37 5.76 22.15 8.47
C ARG A 37 6.40 20.90 7.86
N ALA A 38 7.57 21.03 7.24
CA ALA A 38 8.29 19.89 6.69
C ALA A 38 8.78 18.94 7.80
N GLU A 39 9.20 19.47 8.95
CA GLU A 39 9.58 18.67 10.12
C GLU A 39 8.38 17.94 10.73
N GLU A 40 7.25 18.63 10.90
CA GLU A 40 5.99 18.01 11.34
C GLU A 40 5.52 16.92 10.38
N LEU A 41 5.66 17.12 9.06
CA LEU A 41 5.30 16.12 8.06
C LEU A 41 6.22 14.89 8.13
N ARG A 42 7.53 15.08 8.33
CA ARG A 42 8.47 13.97 8.52
C ARG A 42 8.14 13.19 9.78
N ALA A 43 7.87 13.88 10.89
CA ALA A 43 7.49 13.25 12.16
C ALA A 43 6.21 12.40 12.00
N LYS A 44 5.18 12.91 11.33
CA LYS A 44 3.93 12.15 11.06
C LYS A 44 4.16 10.93 10.16
N LEU A 45 5.05 11.05 9.18
CA LEU A 45 5.40 9.93 8.30
C LEU A 45 6.15 8.85 9.06
N ASP A 46 7.07 9.22 9.95
CA ASP A 46 7.81 8.27 10.77
C ASP A 46 6.90 7.55 11.79
N GLU A 47 5.96 8.29 12.41
CA GLU A 47 4.90 7.71 13.25
C GLU A 47 4.03 6.71 12.45
N SER A 48 3.63 7.07 11.23
CA SER A 48 2.81 6.21 10.37
C SER A 48 3.57 4.95 9.95
N ARG A 49 4.88 5.04 9.64
CA ARG A 49 5.72 3.90 9.26
C ARG A 49 5.82 2.87 10.37
N ALA A 50 5.94 3.31 11.63
CA ALA A 50 5.98 2.40 12.78
C ALA A 50 4.73 1.50 12.88
N VAL A 51 3.57 1.97 12.39
CA VAL A 51 2.31 1.20 12.37
C VAL A 51 2.22 0.24 11.17
N VAL A 52 2.91 0.53 10.07
CA VAL A 52 2.85 -0.30 8.85
C VAL A 52 3.42 -1.69 9.07
N ASP A 53 4.46 -1.83 9.88
CA ASP A 53 5.12 -3.12 10.13
C ASP A 53 4.18 -4.14 10.81
N GLU A 54 3.18 -3.67 11.59
CA GLU A 54 2.17 -4.52 12.22
C GLU A 54 1.00 -4.86 11.28
N ARG A 55 0.82 -4.06 10.23
CA ARG A 55 -0.33 -4.15 9.32
C ARG A 55 -0.34 -5.43 8.50
N GLU A 56 0.82 -5.87 7.98
CA GLU A 56 0.89 -7.10 7.20
C GLU A 56 0.46 -8.32 8.02
N THR A 57 0.83 -8.35 9.31
CA THR A 57 0.44 -9.44 10.22
C THR A 57 -1.05 -9.40 10.53
N PHE A 58 -1.63 -8.21 10.68
CA PHE A 58 -3.06 -8.03 10.89
C PHE A 58 -3.89 -8.44 9.66
N GLU A 59 -3.46 -8.00 8.47
CA GLU A 59 -4.17 -8.24 7.20
C GLU A 59 -4.02 -9.68 6.67
N ALA A 60 -3.02 -10.44 7.14
CA ALA A 60 -2.79 -11.82 6.70
C ALA A 60 -3.98 -12.78 6.92
N GLY A 61 -4.87 -12.46 7.87
CA GLY A 61 -6.09 -13.23 8.12
C GLY A 61 -7.31 -12.81 7.28
N GLU A 62 -7.22 -11.70 6.55
CA GLU A 62 -8.31 -11.14 5.77
C GLU A 62 -8.22 -11.52 4.29
N THR A 63 -9.37 -11.62 3.62
CA THR A 63 -9.42 -11.78 2.16
C THR A 63 -9.52 -10.40 1.51
N PRO A 64 -8.57 -10.01 0.64
CA PRO A 64 -8.64 -8.74 -0.08
C PRO A 64 -9.94 -8.61 -0.89
N VAL A 65 -10.43 -7.37 -1.05
CA VAL A 65 -11.70 -7.12 -1.76
C VAL A 65 -11.66 -7.62 -3.21
N ASP A 66 -10.51 -7.51 -3.88
CA ASP A 66 -10.33 -7.97 -5.26
C ASP A 66 -10.32 -9.50 -5.38
N GLU A 67 -10.08 -10.21 -4.29
CA GLU A 67 -10.09 -11.68 -4.20
C GLU A 67 -11.38 -12.22 -3.55
N ALA A 68 -12.17 -11.35 -2.92
CA ALA A 68 -13.38 -11.73 -2.22
C ALA A 68 -14.47 -12.20 -3.22
N PRO A 69 -15.25 -13.25 -2.88
CA PRO A 69 -16.36 -13.70 -3.72
C PRO A 69 -17.41 -12.61 -3.94
N ASP A 70 -18.14 -12.66 -5.08
CA ASP A 70 -19.23 -11.72 -5.38
C ASP A 70 -20.27 -11.70 -4.23
N PRO A 71 -20.44 -10.56 -3.55
CA PRO A 71 -21.43 -10.46 -2.47
C PRO A 71 -22.87 -10.63 -2.99
N GLY A 72 -23.13 -10.37 -4.29
CA GLY A 72 -24.42 -10.60 -4.93
C GLY A 72 -24.81 -12.07 -4.93
N GLU A 73 -23.91 -12.96 -5.33
CA GLU A 73 -24.11 -14.41 -5.32
C GLU A 73 -24.40 -14.94 -3.92
N ARG A 74 -23.61 -14.51 -2.92
CA ARG A 74 -23.86 -14.88 -1.52
C ARG A 74 -25.25 -14.45 -1.05
N ARG A 75 -25.68 -13.23 -1.37
CA ARG A 75 -27.01 -12.73 -1.02
C ARG A 75 -28.13 -13.55 -1.66
N ARG A 76 -28.03 -13.86 -2.95
CA ARG A 76 -29.02 -14.68 -3.67
C ARG A 76 -29.17 -16.05 -3.03
N ARG A 77 -28.06 -16.75 -2.81
CA ARG A 77 -28.03 -18.07 -2.18
C ARG A 77 -28.68 -18.07 -0.78
N VAL A 78 -28.35 -17.10 0.08
CA VAL A 78 -28.95 -16.99 1.41
C VAL A 78 -30.45 -16.74 1.31
N HIS A 79 -30.88 -15.91 0.36
CA HIS A 79 -32.29 -15.62 0.16
C HIS A 79 -33.08 -16.85 -0.32
N GLU A 80 -32.55 -17.59 -1.28
CA GLU A 80 -33.12 -18.86 -1.77
C GLU A 80 -33.21 -19.91 -0.67
N GLN A 81 -32.15 -20.09 0.12
CA GLN A 81 -32.15 -20.99 1.29
C GLN A 81 -33.23 -20.59 2.30
N GLY A 82 -33.35 -19.28 2.59
CA GLY A 82 -34.38 -18.78 3.49
C GLY A 82 -35.79 -19.05 2.96
N ARG A 83 -36.02 -18.88 1.65
CA ARG A 83 -37.31 -19.20 1.02
C ARG A 83 -37.64 -20.69 1.13
N ALA A 84 -36.67 -21.55 0.82
CA ALA A 84 -36.85 -23.00 0.90
C ALA A 84 -37.20 -23.47 2.33
N ALA A 85 -36.51 -22.94 3.35
CA ALA A 85 -36.79 -23.26 4.74
C ALA A 85 -38.21 -22.84 5.17
N VAL A 86 -38.66 -21.65 4.76
CA VAL A 86 -40.04 -21.19 5.03
C VAL A 86 -41.07 -22.10 4.36
N ASP A 87 -40.82 -22.51 3.11
CA ASP A 87 -41.74 -23.38 2.37
C ASP A 87 -41.79 -24.80 2.95
N GLU A 88 -40.70 -25.30 3.54
CA GLU A 88 -40.67 -26.55 4.30
C GLU A 88 -41.50 -26.45 5.58
N MET A 89 -41.32 -25.38 6.37
CA MET A 89 -42.10 -25.15 7.60
C MET A 89 -43.60 -25.08 7.33
N ARG A 90 -44.01 -24.44 6.23
CA ARG A 90 -45.42 -24.38 5.82
C ARG A 90 -45.96 -25.76 5.48
N ARG A 91 -45.23 -26.54 4.66
CA ARG A 91 -45.64 -27.91 4.32
C ARG A 91 -45.76 -28.81 5.55
N SER A 92 -44.80 -28.73 6.49
CA SER A 92 -44.84 -29.53 7.73
C SER A 92 -45.92 -29.10 8.72
N GLY A 93 -46.49 -27.90 8.57
CA GLY A 93 -47.56 -27.40 9.43
C GLY A 93 -48.96 -27.61 8.86
N ASP A 94 -49.07 -27.96 7.58
CA ASP A 94 -50.33 -28.27 6.89
C ASP A 94 -50.65 -29.79 6.90
N ASP A 95 -49.73 -30.64 7.40
CA ASP A 95 -49.92 -32.09 7.68
C ASP A 95 -50.29 -32.32 9.17
#